data_AF-A0A6I1W009-F1
#
_entry.id   AF-A0A6I1W009-F1
#
_cell.length_a   1.000
_cell.length_b   1.000
_cell.length_c   1.000
_cell.angle_alpha   90.00
_cell.angle_beta   90.00
_cell.angle_gamma   90.00
#
_symmetry.space_group_name_H-M   'P 1'
#
loop_
_entity.id
_entity.type
_entity.pdbx_description
1 polymer ?
#
loop_
_entity_poly.entity_id
_entity_poly.type
_entity_poly.pdbx_seq_one_letter_code
_entity_poly.pdbx_strand_id
1 'polypeptide(L)'
;PWPVTPRDSILEVTSSVAPDGTLTRTLKGVPTYQPEEKGFVRVAQVDGFWKLVPKGDNLTEVTYQVHTEPGGSVPALIANKFVVDAPFKTLQGLKERAEK
;
A
#
# COMPACT_ATOMS: atom_id res chain seq x y z
N PRO A 1 14.21 14.70 7.85
CA PRO A 1 14.89 13.48 8.35
C PRO A 1 13.89 12.56 9.06
N TRP A 2 13.73 11.34 8.55
CA TRP A 2 12.86 10.33 9.16
C TRP A 2 13.62 9.70 10.34
N PRO A 3 13.04 9.62 11.57
CA PRO A 3 13.80 9.28 12.77
C PRO A 3 14.06 7.77 12.94
N VAL A 4 13.72 6.94 11.96
CA VAL A 4 13.93 5.49 11.99
C VAL A 4 14.50 5.01 10.67
N THR A 5 15.20 3.87 10.69
CA THR A 5 15.71 3.18 9.49
C THR A 5 14.58 3.00 8.46
N PRO A 6 14.83 3.27 7.17
CA PRO A 6 13.84 3.05 6.12
C PRO A 6 13.49 1.56 6.00
N ARG A 7 12.32 1.28 5.45
CA ARG A 7 11.77 -0.07 5.30
C ARG A 7 11.52 -0.36 3.83
N ASP A 8 11.77 -1.59 3.43
CA ASP A 8 11.43 -2.11 2.11
C ASP A 8 10.41 -3.25 2.23
N SER A 9 9.65 -3.45 1.16
CA SER A 9 8.67 -4.53 1.04
C SER A 9 8.75 -5.13 -0.36
N ILE A 10 8.67 -6.46 -0.43
CA ILE A 10 8.46 -7.16 -1.70
C ILE A 10 7.01 -7.64 -1.70
N LEU A 11 6.26 -7.27 -2.73
CA LEU A 11 4.83 -7.56 -2.83
C LEU A 11 4.56 -8.42 -4.05
N GLU A 12 3.83 -9.51 -3.84
CA GLU A 12 3.08 -10.16 -4.91
C GLU A 12 1.78 -9.37 -5.11
N VAL A 13 1.49 -8.99 -6.35
CA VAL A 13 0.28 -8.24 -6.70
C VAL A 13 -0.51 -9.00 -7.74
N THR A 14 -1.66 -9.54 -7.33
CA THR A 14 -2.60 -10.20 -8.24
C THR A 14 -3.71 -9.25 -8.61
N SER A 15 -4.11 -9.23 -9.89
CA SER A 15 -5.18 -8.36 -10.37
C SER A 15 -6.33 -9.20 -10.92
N SER A 16 -7.56 -8.79 -10.61
CA SER A 16 -8.79 -9.36 -11.17
C SER A 16 -9.72 -8.25 -11.62
N VAL A 17 -10.43 -8.49 -12.73
CA VAL A 17 -11.45 -7.59 -13.26
C VAL A 17 -12.78 -8.32 -13.24
N ALA A 18 -13.76 -7.76 -12.55
CA ALA A 18 -15.11 -8.29 -12.52
C ALA A 18 -15.89 -7.86 -13.79
N PRO A 19 -17.00 -8.55 -14.13
CA PRO A 19 -17.81 -8.21 -15.31
C PRO A 19 -18.35 -6.77 -15.34
N ASP A 20 -18.51 -6.15 -14.16
CA ASP A 20 -18.94 -4.75 -14.01
C ASP A 20 -17.79 -3.73 -14.23
N GLY A 21 -16.60 -4.20 -14.60
CA GLY A 21 -15.40 -3.39 -14.79
C GLY A 21 -14.64 -3.07 -13.50
N THR A 22 -15.08 -3.57 -12.33
CA THR A 22 -14.36 -3.38 -11.07
C THR A 22 -12.99 -4.07 -11.13
N LEU A 23 -11.92 -3.29 -10.98
CA LEU A 23 -10.55 -3.79 -10.85
C LEU A 23 -10.23 -3.96 -9.36
N THR A 24 -9.84 -5.17 -8.96
CA THR A 24 -9.26 -5.45 -7.64
C THR A 24 -7.80 -5.85 -7.81
N ARG A 25 -6.89 -5.18 -7.09
CA ARG A 25 -5.48 -5.58 -6.96
C ARG A 25 -5.21 -6.02 -5.54
N THR A 26 -5.01 -7.30 -5.32
CA THR A 26 -4.66 -7.86 -4.01
C THR A 26 -3.17 -7.71 -3.78
N LEU A 27 -2.79 -7.23 -2.60
CA LEU A 27 -1.42 -7.02 -2.17
C LEU A 27 -1.06 -8.07 -1.13
N LYS A 28 0.01 -8.82 -1.37
CA LYS A 28 0.54 -9.80 -0.41
C LYS A 28 2.05 -9.64 -0.26
N GLY A 29 2.51 -9.48 0.97
CA GLY A 29 3.92 -9.43 1.32
C GLY A 29 4.58 -10.79 1.09
N VAL A 30 5.69 -10.80 0.37
CA VAL A 30 6.53 -11.98 0.10
C VAL A 30 7.97 -11.69 0.54
N PRO A 31 8.22 -11.52 1.85
CA PRO A 31 9.46 -10.94 2.37
C PRO A 31 10.71 -11.78 2.09
N THR A 32 10.57 -13.06 1.75
CA THR A 32 11.68 -13.97 1.45
C THR A 32 11.94 -14.14 -0.04
N TYR A 33 11.17 -13.47 -0.91
CA TYR A 33 11.26 -13.63 -2.36
C TYR A 33 12.60 -13.12 -2.93
N GLN A 34 13.21 -12.11 -2.29
CA GLN A 34 14.59 -11.69 -2.57
C GLN A 34 15.34 -11.46 -1.26
N PRO A 35 16.70 -11.51 -1.28
CA PRO A 35 17.52 -11.18 -0.13
C PRO A 35 17.22 -9.78 0.45
N GLU A 36 17.53 -9.58 1.72
CA GLU A 36 17.41 -8.28 2.37
C GLU A 36 18.42 -7.28 1.78
N GLU A 37 17.99 -6.03 1.63
CA GLU A 37 18.84 -4.96 1.11
C GLU A 37 19.52 -4.19 2.26
N LYS A 38 20.83 -3.95 2.12
CA LYS A 38 21.61 -3.23 3.13
C LYS A 38 21.07 -1.81 3.30
N GLY A 39 20.76 -1.44 4.54
CA GLY A 39 20.26 -0.10 4.89
C GLY A 39 18.74 -0.02 5.04
N PHE A 40 18.03 -1.11 4.75
CA PHE A 40 16.59 -1.23 4.95
C PHE A 40 16.27 -2.28 6.03
N VAL A 41 15.11 -2.11 6.67
CA VAL A 41 14.47 -3.15 7.46
C VAL A 41 13.34 -3.75 6.62
N ARG A 42 13.44 -5.04 6.31
CA ARG A 42 12.41 -5.77 5.55
C ARG A 42 11.12 -5.86 6.35
N VAL A 43 10.02 -5.40 5.76
CA VAL A 43 8.68 -5.57 6.33
C VAL A 43 8.29 -7.06 6.27
N ALA A 44 7.91 -7.62 7.42
CA ALA A 44 7.61 -9.04 7.54
C ALA A 44 6.24 -9.40 6.93
N GLN A 45 5.26 -8.52 7.07
CA GLN A 45 3.91 -8.78 6.59
C GLN A 45 3.26 -7.52 5.99
N VAL A 46 2.61 -7.72 4.84
CA VAL A 46 1.74 -6.75 4.19
C VAL A 46 0.57 -7.54 3.61
N ASP A 47 -0.65 -7.15 3.94
CA ASP A 47 -1.86 -7.68 3.33
C ASP A 47 -2.80 -6.53 3.02
N GLY A 48 -3.45 -6.54 1.87
CA GLY A 48 -4.34 -5.47 1.51
C GLY A 48 -4.86 -5.57 0.09
N PHE A 49 -5.54 -4.51 -0.33
CA PHE A 49 -5.99 -4.40 -1.71
C PHE A 49 -6.19 -2.95 -2.14
N TRP A 50 -6.15 -2.78 -3.46
CA TRP A 50 -6.77 -1.67 -4.17
C TRP A 50 -8.05 -2.16 -4.82
N LYS A 51 -9.14 -1.40 -4.71
CA LYS A 51 -10.39 -1.65 -5.42
C LYS A 51 -10.81 -0.38 -6.15
N LEU A 52 -10.97 -0.49 -7.46
CA LEU A 52 -11.34 0.61 -8.34
C LEU A 52 -12.67 0.25 -8.98
N VAL A 53 -13.72 0.97 -8.61
CA VAL A 53 -15.10 0.74 -9.06
C VAL A 53 -15.51 1.87 -10.00
N PRO A 54 -15.82 1.59 -11.27
CA PRO A 54 -16.41 2.59 -12.16
C PRO A 54 -17.75 3.10 -11.61
N LYS A 55 -17.98 4.42 -11.63
CA LYS A 55 -19.23 5.06 -11.15
C LYS A 55 -19.94 5.86 -12.24
N GLY A 56 -19.66 5.56 -13.49
CA GLY A 56 -20.11 6.32 -14.66
C GLY A 56 -18.94 6.97 -15.39
N ASP A 57 -19.26 7.85 -16.33
CA ASP A 57 -18.26 8.47 -17.20
C ASP A 57 -17.29 9.31 -16.38
N ASN A 58 -15.99 9.08 -16.60
CA ASN A 58 -14.88 9.80 -15.96
C ASN A 58 -14.88 9.80 -14.42
N LEU A 59 -15.60 8.87 -13.78
CA LEU A 59 -15.65 8.75 -12.32
C LEU A 59 -15.28 7.34 -11.87
N THR A 60 -14.32 7.24 -10.96
CA THR A 60 -13.91 5.97 -10.33
C THR A 60 -13.85 6.15 -8.82
N GLU A 61 -14.54 5.29 -8.09
CA GLU A 61 -14.40 5.16 -6.65
C GLU A 61 -13.18 4.27 -6.36
N VAL A 62 -12.24 4.78 -5.57
CA VAL A 62 -11.02 4.04 -5.22
C VAL A 62 -11.02 3.76 -3.72
N THR A 63 -10.94 2.49 -3.36
CA THR A 63 -10.69 2.03 -2.00
C THR A 63 -9.26 1.49 -1.90
N TYR A 64 -8.52 1.96 -0.91
CA TYR A 64 -7.21 1.41 -0.55
C TYR A 64 -7.25 0.93 0.90
N GLN A 65 -6.99 -0.35 1.10
CA GLN A 65 -6.91 -0.96 2.42
C GLN A 65 -5.58 -1.70 2.53
N VAL A 66 -4.84 -1.45 3.59
CA VAL A 66 -3.58 -2.14 3.85
C VAL A 66 -3.40 -2.36 5.34
N HIS A 67 -2.93 -3.55 5.67
CA HIS A 67 -2.40 -3.92 6.96
C HIS A 67 -0.92 -4.24 6.78
N THR A 68 -0.07 -3.74 7.67
CA THR A 68 1.36 -4.01 7.61
C THR A 68 1.92 -4.20 9.01
N GLU A 69 2.81 -5.18 9.14
CA GLU A 69 3.62 -5.39 10.32
C GLU A 69 5.07 -4.98 9.98
N PRO A 70 5.43 -3.71 10.23
CA PRO A 70 6.69 -3.14 9.75
C PRO A 70 7.95 -3.71 10.41
N GLY A 71 7.81 -4.51 11.48
CA GLY A 71 8.92 -5.09 12.23
C GLY A 71 9.83 -4.05 12.92
N GLY A 72 10.58 -4.52 13.91
CA GLY A 72 11.55 -3.70 14.67
C GLY A 72 10.92 -2.65 15.59
N SER A 73 11.78 -1.85 16.22
CA SER A 73 11.40 -0.86 17.24
C SER A 73 10.85 0.42 16.61
N VAL A 74 9.69 0.35 15.94
CA VAL A 74 8.92 1.56 15.60
C VAL A 74 8.18 2.02 16.85
N PRO A 75 8.43 3.22 17.38
CA PRO A 75 7.64 3.75 18.48
C PRO A 75 6.15 3.80 18.10
N ALA A 76 5.26 3.37 19.00
CA ALA A 76 3.82 3.29 18.73
C ALA A 76 3.22 4.62 18.24
N LEU A 77 3.71 5.77 18.75
CA LEU A 77 3.32 7.10 18.29
C LEU A 77 3.66 7.37 16.82
N ILE A 78 4.77 6.82 16.34
CA ILE A 78 5.16 6.91 14.93
C ILE A 78 4.27 6.00 14.11
N ALA A 79 4.10 4.74 14.51
CA ALA A 79 3.20 3.78 13.83
C ALA A 79 1.77 4.33 13.67
N ASN A 80 1.20 4.94 14.72
CA ASN A 80 -0.17 5.46 14.70
C ASN A 80 -0.39 6.62 13.71
N LYS A 81 0.62 7.49 13.48
CA LYS A 81 0.51 8.54 12.45
C LYS A 81 0.49 7.94 11.03
N PHE A 82 1.17 6.81 10.78
CA PHE A 82 1.13 6.15 9.47
C PHE A 82 -0.22 5.54 9.13
N VAL A 83 -0.92 4.99 10.13
CA VAL A 83 -2.18 4.27 9.91
C VAL A 83 -3.22 5.17 9.22
N VAL A 84 -3.17 6.48 9.46
CA VAL A 84 -4.12 7.45 8.89
C VAL A 84 -3.51 8.28 7.75
N ASP A 85 -2.32 8.85 7.94
CA ASP A 85 -1.77 9.80 6.97
C ASP A 85 -1.29 9.12 5.68
N ALA A 86 -0.75 7.90 5.77
CA ALA A 86 -0.15 7.24 4.62
C ALA A 86 -1.21 6.81 3.58
N PRO A 87 -2.33 6.15 3.95
CA PRO A 87 -3.39 5.85 2.99
C PRO A 87 -3.97 7.12 2.35
N PHE A 88 -4.22 8.18 3.14
CA PHE A 88 -4.79 9.43 2.64
C PHE A 88 -3.88 10.09 1.59
N LYS A 89 -2.58 10.26 1.91
CA LYS A 89 -1.61 10.85 0.97
C LYS A 89 -1.40 9.99 -0.28
N THR A 90 -1.50 8.67 -0.14
CA THR A 90 -1.40 7.75 -1.29
C THR A 90 -2.60 7.93 -2.23
N LEU A 91 -3.82 8.00 -1.70
CA LEU A 91 -5.02 8.27 -2.49
C LEU A 91 -4.98 9.67 -3.13
N GLN A 92 -4.52 10.68 -2.40
CA GLN A 92 -4.34 12.03 -2.93
C GLN A 92 -3.36 12.05 -4.10
N GLY A 93 -2.18 11.43 -3.95
CA GLY A 93 -1.19 11.35 -5.02
C GLY A 93 -1.66 10.56 -6.24
N LEU A 94 -2.48 9.52 -6.03
CA LEU A 94 -3.13 8.80 -7.14
C LEU A 94 -4.08 9.72 -7.90
N LYS A 95 -4.93 10.47 -7.19
CA LYS A 95 -5.86 11.43 -7.78
C LYS A 95 -5.13 12.48 -8.62
N GLU A 96 -4.11 13.12 -8.04
CA GLU A 96 -3.31 14.15 -8.73
C GLU A 96 -2.60 13.63 -9.99
N ARG A 97 -2.28 12.33 -10.05
CA ARG A 97 -1.70 11.71 -11.25
C ARG A 97 -2.74 11.35 -12.31
N ALA A 98 -3.96 10.99 -11.88
CA ALA A 98 -5.05 10.63 -12.78
C ALA A 98 -5.72 11.86 -13.43
N GLU A 99 -5.63 13.02 -12.78
CA GLU A 99 -6.16 14.30 -13.29
C GLU A 99 -5.21 15.03 -14.27
N LYS A 100 -4.00 14.51 -14.48
CA LYS A 100 -3.02 15.03 -15.45
C LYS A 100 -3.15 14.33 -16.78
#